data_AF-X1M2Z8-F1
#
_entry.id   AF-X1M2Z8-F1
#
_cell.length_a   1.000
_cell.length_b   1.000
_cell.length_c   1.000
_cell.angle_alpha   90.00
_cell.angle_beta   90.00
_cell.angle_gamma   90.00
#
_symmetry.space_group_name_H-M   'P 1'
#
loop_
_entity.id
_entity.type
_entity.pdbx_description
1 polymer ?
#
loop_
_entity_poly.entity_id
_entity_poly.type
_entity_poly.pdbx_seq_one_letter_code
_entity_poly.pdbx_strand_id
1 'polypeptide(L)'
;MALILLLVASWGVVQSAQVFSDALSLSLPIVGILIVGLGNALPETYFAIISARRKQTWLILGNLMGSVIVCATLVLGIVVLISPIKNIDFSPFAIARIFLIISAVFFLIVVRTDQKITKKEGLLLIAIYILFLIAEIFFR
;
A
#
# COMPACT_ATOMS: atom_id res chain seq x y z
N MET A 1 9.75 15.73 21.57
CA MET A 1 8.33 16.04 21.29
C MET A 1 7.80 15.28 20.07
N ALA A 2 8.32 15.53 18.86
CA ALA A 2 7.82 14.88 17.62
C ALA A 2 7.84 13.34 17.66
N LEU A 3 8.91 12.73 18.18
CA LEU A 3 9.05 11.28 18.28
C LEU A 3 8.00 10.64 19.21
N ILE A 4 7.72 11.30 20.34
CA ILE A 4 6.68 10.87 21.29
C ILE A 4 5.31 10.95 20.62
N LEU A 5 5.05 12.04 19.91
CA LEU A 5 3.78 12.25 19.21
C LEU A 5 3.57 11.20 18.11
N LEU A 6 4.63 10.84 17.39
CA LEU A 6 4.61 9.79 16.37
C LEU A 6 4.35 8.40 16.98
N LEU A 7 4.95 8.08 18.13
CA LEU A 7 4.69 6.83 18.84
C LEU A 7 3.24 6.74 19.33
N VAL A 8 2.71 7.81 19.92
CA VAL A 8 1.31 7.87 20.38
C VAL A 8 0.34 7.74 19.20
N ALA A 9 0.61 8.44 18.09
CA ALA A 9 -0.19 8.33 16.88
C ALA A 9 -0.15 6.90 16.31
N SER A 10 1.04 6.28 16.24
CA SER A 10 1.20 4.91 15.76
C SER A 10 0.42 3.93 16.63
N TRP A 11 0.47 4.09 17.96
CA TRP A 11 -0.31 3.26 18.88
C TRP A 11 -1.82 3.44 18.69
N GLY A 12 -2.28 4.68 18.48
CA GLY A 12 -3.68 4.98 18.17
C GLY A 12 -4.16 4.35 16.85
N VAL A 13 -3.30 4.30 15.82
CA VAL A 13 -3.60 3.64 14.54
C VAL A 13 -3.78 2.14 14.74
N VAL A 14 -2.91 1.49 15.53
CA VAL A 14 -3.01 0.06 15.83
C VAL A 14 -4.29 -0.25 16.61
N GLN A 15 -4.62 0.55 17.63
CA GLN A 15 -5.85 0.37 18.40
C GLN A 15 -7.10 0.58 17.54
N SER A 16 -7.09 1.58 16.67
CA SER A 16 -8.19 1.83 15.73
C SER A 16 -8.36 0.66 14.77
N ALA A 17 -7.28 0.07 14.27
CA ALA A 17 -7.33 -1.11 13.41
C ALA A 17 -7.99 -2.31 14.09
N GLN A 18 -7.74 -2.52 15.39
CA GLN A 18 -8.42 -3.56 16.17
C GLN A 18 -9.93 -3.28 16.30
N VAL A 19 -10.31 -2.05 16.62
CA VAL A 19 -11.73 -1.64 16.69
C VAL A 19 -12.44 -1.84 15.35
N PHE A 20 -11.80 -1.50 14.24
CA PHE A 20 -12.36 -1.76 12.91
C PHE A 20 -12.43 -3.26 12.59
N SER A 21 -11.46 -4.06 13.02
CA SER A 21 -11.49 -5.52 12.90
C SER A 21 -12.74 -6.09 13.58
N ASP A 22 -13.02 -5.67 14.81
CA ASP A 22 -14.17 -6.14 15.58
C ASP A 22 -15.50 -5.64 15.00
N ALA A 23 -15.57 -4.34 14.68
CA ALA A 23 -16.78 -3.69 14.18
C ALA A 23 -17.20 -4.19 12.78
N LEU A 24 -16.25 -4.41 11.88
CA LEU A 24 -16.54 -4.97 10.56
C LEU A 24 -16.53 -6.50 10.57
N SER A 25 -16.15 -7.15 11.68
CA SER A 25 -15.89 -8.59 11.84
C SER A 25 -14.88 -9.16 10.83
N LEU A 26 -13.99 -8.30 10.33
CA LEU A 26 -12.93 -8.64 9.38
C LEU A 26 -11.71 -9.15 10.13
N SER A 27 -10.89 -9.98 9.49
CA SER A 27 -9.60 -10.37 10.06
C SER A 27 -8.65 -9.17 10.11
N LEU A 28 -7.83 -9.10 11.17
CA LEU A 28 -6.89 -7.99 11.37
C LEU A 28 -5.93 -7.77 10.17
N PRO A 29 -5.42 -8.81 9.48
CA PRO A 29 -4.61 -8.63 8.28
C PRO A 29 -5.34 -7.88 7.16
N ILE A 30 -6.63 -8.19 6.92
CA ILE A 30 -7.44 -7.54 5.88
C ILE A 30 -7.66 -6.06 6.21
N VAL A 31 -7.95 -5.74 7.48
CA VAL A 31 -8.07 -4.34 7.94
C VAL A 31 -6.74 -3.60 7.76
N GLY A 32 -5.62 -4.27 8.02
CA GLY A 32 -4.28 -3.73 7.79
C GLY A 32 -4.03 -3.38 6.32
N ILE A 33 -4.41 -4.25 5.39
CA ILE A 33 -4.22 -4.03 3.95
C ILE A 33 -5.16 -2.91 3.45
N LEU A 34 -6.44 -2.97 3.83
CA LEU A 34 -7.48 -2.10 3.27
C LEU A 34 -7.53 -0.73 3.93
N ILE A 35 -7.56 -0.66 5.27
CA ILE A 35 -7.79 0.60 5.98
C ILE A 35 -6.46 1.27 6.29
N VAL A 36 -5.55 0.56 6.95
CA VAL A 36 -4.26 1.12 7.38
C VAL A 36 -3.36 1.39 6.18
N GLY A 37 -3.26 0.44 5.24
CA GLY A 37 -2.48 0.57 4.02
C GLY A 37 -2.96 1.74 3.14
N LEU A 38 -4.28 1.87 2.95
CA LEU A 38 -4.85 2.99 2.19
C LEU A 38 -4.60 4.31 2.91
N GLY A 39 -4.82 4.38 4.22
CA GLY A 39 -4.54 5.55 5.05
C GLY A 39 -3.09 6.03 4.97
N ASN A 40 -2.14 5.10 4.97
CA ASN A 40 -0.70 5.41 4.80
C ASN A 40 -0.39 5.99 3.41
N ALA A 41 -1.07 5.53 2.36
CA ALA A 41 -0.84 5.98 0.99
C ALA A 41 -1.53 7.31 0.63
N LEU A 42 -2.49 7.79 1.45
CA LEU A 42 -3.21 9.04 1.18
C LEU A 42 -2.29 10.28 1.09
N PRO A 43 -1.37 10.52 2.05
CA PRO A 43 -0.47 11.67 1.99
C PRO A 43 0.45 11.60 0.77
N GLU A 44 0.97 10.41 0.47
CA GLU A 44 1.88 10.18 -0.66
C GLU A 44 1.16 10.41 -2.00
N THR A 45 -0.08 9.94 -2.12
CA THR A 45 -0.93 10.19 -3.29
C THR A 45 -1.20 11.68 -3.46
N TYR A 46 -1.46 12.41 -2.36
CA TYR A 46 -1.62 13.86 -2.38
C TYR A 46 -0.35 14.58 -2.90
N PHE A 47 0.83 14.20 -2.39
CA PHE A 47 2.10 14.73 -2.88
C PHE A 47 2.34 14.40 -4.36
N ALA A 48 2.01 13.19 -4.79
CA ALA A 48 2.12 12.78 -6.18
C ALA A 48 1.24 13.64 -7.10
N ILE A 49 0.00 13.94 -6.70
CA ILE A 49 -0.93 14.80 -7.46
C ILE A 49 -0.38 16.23 -7.58
N ILE A 50 0.14 16.80 -6.48
CA ILE A 50 0.71 18.15 -6.51
C ILE A 50 1.94 18.21 -7.42
N SER A 51 2.84 17.25 -7.29
CA SER A 51 4.06 17.18 -8.10
C SER A 51 3.74 16.93 -9.57
N ALA A 52 2.68 16.18 -9.88
CA ALA A 52 2.18 16.01 -11.25
C ALA A 52 1.69 17.34 -11.84
N ARG A 53 0.95 18.14 -11.06
CA ARG A 53 0.51 19.49 -11.47
C ARG A 53 1.69 20.44 -11.71
N ARG A 54 2.78 20.27 -10.96
CA ARG A 54 4.05 21.02 -11.13
C ARG A 54 4.95 20.45 -12.24
N LYS A 55 4.51 19.42 -12.97
CA LYS A 55 5.30 18.73 -14.01
C LYS A 55 6.62 18.12 -13.49
N GLN A 56 6.69 17.79 -12.20
CA GLN A 56 7.88 17.21 -11.56
C GLN A 56 7.81 15.68 -11.52
N THR A 57 7.73 15.04 -12.70
CA THR A 57 7.51 13.59 -12.81
C THR A 57 8.61 12.75 -12.14
N TRP A 58 9.86 13.19 -12.20
CA TRP A 58 10.99 12.50 -11.57
C TRP A 58 10.86 12.41 -10.04
N LEU A 59 10.32 13.46 -9.41
CA LEU A 59 10.11 13.50 -7.96
C LEU A 59 9.00 12.54 -7.53
N ILE A 60 7.95 12.41 -8.35
CA ILE A 60 6.86 11.46 -8.13
C ILE A 60 7.39 10.02 -8.15
N LEU A 61 8.19 9.70 -9.18
CA LEU A 61 8.72 8.36 -9.37
C LEU A 61 9.68 7.98 -8.23
N GLY A 62 10.58 8.89 -7.85
CA GLY A 62 11.51 8.69 -6.73
C GLY A 62 10.78 8.47 -5.40
N ASN A 63 9.76 9.26 -5.11
CA ASN A 63 8.97 9.10 -3.89
C ASN A 63 8.20 7.77 -3.84
N LEU A 64 7.52 7.42 -4.93
CA LEU A 64 6.75 6.17 -5.03
C LEU A 64 7.66 4.94 -4.91
N MET A 65 8.76 4.90 -5.64
CA MET A 65 9.69 3.76 -5.56
C MET A 65 10.37 3.68 -4.19
N GLY A 66 10.76 4.82 -3.62
CA GLY A 66 11.37 4.88 -2.29
C GLY A 66 10.46 4.32 -1.20
N SER A 67 9.19 4.74 -1.16
CA SER A 67 8.24 4.28 -0.14
C SER A 67 8.05 2.75 -0.17
N VAL A 68 7.90 2.17 -1.37
CA VAL A 68 7.75 0.71 -1.52
C VAL A 68 9.03 -0.04 -1.14
N ILE A 69 10.20 0.41 -1.64
CA ILE A 69 11.47 -0.27 -1.40
C ILE A 69 11.84 -0.22 0.08
N VAL A 70 11.70 0.93 0.74
CA VAL A 70 12.02 1.11 2.16
C VAL A 70 11.10 0.25 3.04
N CYS A 71 9.81 0.21 2.74
CA CYS A 71 8.86 -0.62 3.49
C CYS A 71 9.15 -2.12 3.33
N ALA A 72 9.41 -2.57 2.10
CA ALA A 72 9.66 -3.98 1.81
C ALA A 72 11.03 -4.48 2.32
N THR A 73 12.03 -3.61 2.40
CA THR A 73 13.40 -3.99 2.80
C THR A 73 13.71 -3.58 4.24
N LEU A 74 13.84 -2.28 4.50
CA LEU A 74 14.30 -1.75 5.78
C LEU A 74 13.28 -1.99 6.89
N VAL A 75 12.02 -1.59 6.67
CA VAL A 75 10.97 -1.70 7.70
C VAL A 75 10.70 -3.17 8.01
N LEU A 76 10.46 -3.99 6.98
CA LEU A 76 10.22 -5.43 7.16
C LEU A 76 11.43 -6.13 7.83
N GLY A 77 12.66 -5.78 7.43
CA GLY A 77 13.88 -6.31 8.03
C GLY A 77 13.99 -6.00 9.52
N ILE A 78 13.72 -4.75 9.92
CA ILE A 78 13.72 -4.33 11.33
C ILE A 78 12.61 -5.05 12.10
N VAL A 79 11.41 -5.18 11.53
CA VAL A 79 10.28 -5.88 12.17
C VAL A 79 10.64 -7.33 12.48
N VAL A 80 11.25 -8.05 11.53
CA VAL A 80 11.65 -9.46 11.73
C VAL A 80 12.76 -9.60 12.78
N LEU A 81 13.69 -8.63 12.85
CA LEU A 81 14.75 -8.63 13.87
C LEU A 81 14.19 -8.41 15.29
N ILE A 82 13.17 -7.57 15.44
CA ILE A 82 12.54 -7.26 16.74
C ILE A 82 11.53 -8.34 17.14
N SER A 83 10.71 -8.79 16.18
CA SER A 83 9.65 -9.78 16.40
C SER A 83 9.67 -10.83 15.28
N PRO A 84 10.35 -11.98 15.51
CA PRO A 84 10.46 -13.02 14.50
C PRO A 84 9.08 -13.59 14.16
N ILE A 85 8.72 -13.56 12.88
CA ILE A 85 7.43 -14.03 12.39
C ILE A 85 7.44 -15.57 12.38
N LYS A 86 6.92 -16.20 13.44
CA LYS A 86 7.02 -17.65 13.66
C LYS A 86 5.89 -18.49 13.05
N ASN A 87 4.73 -17.91 12.74
CA ASN A 87 3.59 -18.60 12.14
C ASN A 87 3.00 -17.72 11.04
N ILE A 88 3.35 -17.99 9.79
CA ILE A 88 2.85 -17.19 8.67
C ILE A 88 1.67 -17.90 8.03
N ASP A 89 0.47 -17.49 8.41
CA ASP A 89 -0.72 -17.83 7.63
C ASP A 89 -0.79 -16.90 6.42
N PHE A 90 -0.44 -17.42 5.25
CA PHE A 90 -0.42 -16.66 4.00
C PHE A 90 -1.78 -16.57 3.32
N SER A 91 -2.78 -17.29 3.82
CA SER A 91 -4.13 -17.33 3.24
C SER A 91 -4.73 -15.93 3.04
N PRO A 92 -4.68 -15.01 4.04
CA PRO A 92 -5.23 -13.66 3.88
C PRO A 92 -4.45 -12.77 2.89
N PHE A 93 -3.24 -13.16 2.51
CA PHE A 93 -2.37 -12.36 1.64
C PHE A 93 -2.34 -12.89 0.19
N ALA A 94 -2.99 -14.02 -0.10
CA ALA A 94 -2.90 -14.67 -1.40
C ALA A 94 -3.43 -13.77 -2.53
N ILE A 95 -4.61 -13.17 -2.33
CA ILE A 95 -5.26 -12.28 -3.29
C ILE A 95 -4.43 -11.00 -3.47
N ALA A 96 -4.04 -10.35 -2.37
CA ALA A 96 -3.19 -9.17 -2.38
C ALA A 96 -1.85 -9.40 -3.12
N ARG A 97 -1.22 -10.57 -2.97
CA ARG A 97 0.02 -10.93 -3.68
C ARG A 97 -0.18 -11.08 -5.17
N ILE A 98 -1.22 -11.81 -5.58
CA ILE A 98 -1.53 -12.02 -6.99
C ILE A 98 -1.79 -10.66 -7.66
N PHE A 99 -2.58 -9.80 -7.02
CA PHE A 99 -2.87 -8.45 -7.54
C PHE A 99 -1.64 -7.55 -7.56
N LEU A 100 -0.75 -7.64 -6.56
CA LEU A 100 0.52 -6.92 -6.56
C LEU A 100 1.37 -7.34 -7.75
N ILE A 101 1.52 -8.64 -8.00
CA ILE A 101 2.30 -9.17 -9.12
C ILE A 101 1.69 -8.72 -10.45
N ILE A 102 0.38 -8.85 -10.63
CA ILE A 102 -0.32 -8.39 -11.84
C ILE A 102 -0.09 -6.89 -12.06
N SER A 103 -0.27 -6.07 -11.03
CA SER A 103 -0.09 -4.62 -11.12
C SER A 103 1.37 -4.25 -11.44
N ALA A 104 2.34 -4.94 -10.84
CA ALA A 104 3.77 -4.71 -11.08
C ALA A 104 4.18 -5.11 -12.50
N VAL A 105 3.72 -6.27 -12.99
CA VAL A 105 3.98 -6.72 -14.37
C VAL A 105 3.36 -5.75 -15.37
N PHE A 106 2.11 -5.34 -15.14
CA PHE A 106 1.43 -4.38 -16.00
C PHE A 106 2.16 -3.03 -16.01
N PHE A 107 2.57 -2.52 -14.84
CA PHE A 107 3.37 -1.30 -14.73
C PHE A 107 4.69 -1.40 -15.51
N LEU A 108 5.40 -2.53 -15.43
CA LEU A 108 6.65 -2.73 -16.18
C LEU A 108 6.44 -2.73 -17.70
N ILE A 109 5.36 -3.34 -18.18
CA ILE A 109 5.02 -3.38 -19.61
C ILE A 109 4.73 -1.96 -20.12
N VAL A 110 3.94 -1.18 -19.37
CA VAL A 110 3.58 0.21 -19.71
C VAL A 110 4.82 1.11 -19.72
N VAL A 111 5.67 1.02 -18.69
CA VAL A 111 6.89 1.84 -18.60
C VAL A 111 7.87 1.52 -19.74
N ARG A 112 7.96 0.27 -20.17
CA ARG A 112 8.83 -0.14 -21.30
C ARG A 112 8.35 0.34 -22.66
N THR A 113 7.06 0.53 -22.86
CA THR A 113 6.48 0.76 -24.20
C THR A 113 6.61 2.22 -24.64
N ASP A 114 6.41 3.19 -23.73
CA ASP A 114 6.36 4.61 -24.12
C ASP A 114 7.12 5.58 -23.19
N GLN A 115 7.76 5.09 -22.12
CA GLN A 115 8.37 5.90 -21.03
C GLN A 115 7.44 6.98 -20.44
N LYS A 116 6.14 6.94 -20.77
CA LYS A 116 5.11 7.89 -20.36
C LYS A 116 3.84 7.12 -20.08
N ILE A 117 3.28 7.31 -18.90
CA ILE A 117 1.96 6.78 -18.57
C ILE A 117 0.91 7.67 -19.22
N THR A 118 0.17 7.12 -20.17
CA THR A 118 -0.96 7.78 -20.79
C THR A 118 -2.18 7.76 -19.86
N LYS A 119 -3.11 8.70 -20.05
CA LYS A 119 -4.34 8.79 -19.23
C LYS A 119 -5.15 7.48 -19.25
N LYS A 120 -5.12 6.75 -20.36
CA LYS A 120 -5.83 5.47 -20.53
C LYS A 120 -5.20 4.36 -19.68
N GLU A 121 -3.87 4.26 -19.66
CA GLU A 121 -3.14 3.29 -18.84
C GLU A 121 -3.30 3.57 -17.34
N GLY A 122 -3.28 4.85 -16.95
CA GLY A 122 -3.56 5.26 -15.58
C GLY A 122 -4.98 4.90 -15.13
N LEU A 123 -5.99 5.10 -15.99
CA LEU A 123 -7.37 4.70 -15.69
C LEU A 123 -7.50 3.17 -15.53
N LEU A 124 -6.80 2.41 -16.36
CA LEU A 124 -6.79 0.95 -16.31
C LEU A 124 -6.15 0.45 -15.01
N LEU A 125 -5.02 1.03 -14.57
CA LEU A 125 -4.41 0.73 -13.27
C LEU A 125 -5.36 1.00 -12.10
N ILE A 126 -6.10 2.11 -12.14
CA ILE A 126 -7.13 2.42 -11.13
C ILE A 126 -8.25 1.36 -11.18
N ALA A 127 -8.68 0.92 -12.36
CA ALA A 127 -9.70 -0.12 -12.50
C ALA A 127 -9.23 -1.47 -11.91
N ILE A 128 -7.96 -1.85 -12.13
CA ILE A 128 -7.36 -3.05 -11.50
C ILE A 128 -7.36 -2.91 -9.97
N TYR A 129 -7.03 -1.73 -9.45
CA TYR A 129 -7.06 -1.48 -8.00
C TYR A 129 -8.47 -1.56 -7.41
N ILE A 130 -9.48 -1.03 -8.11
CA ILE A 130 -10.89 -1.15 -7.67
C ILE A 130 -11.33 -2.62 -7.70
N LEU A 131 -10.95 -3.37 -8.74
CA LEU A 131 -11.23 -4.81 -8.84
C LEU A 131 -10.59 -5.57 -7.67
N PHE A 132 -9.35 -5.22 -7.30
CA PHE A 132 -8.68 -5.77 -6.12
C PHE A 132 -9.49 -5.53 -4.84
N LEU A 133 -9.93 -4.29 -4.59
CA LEU A 133 -10.72 -3.96 -3.40
C LEU A 133 -12.01 -4.77 -3.33
N ILE A 134 -12.71 -4.91 -4.47
CA ILE A 134 -13.95 -5.68 -4.55
C ILE A 134 -13.68 -7.17 -4.31
N ALA A 135 -12.63 -7.72 -4.93
CA ALA A 135 -12.25 -9.12 -4.77
C ALA A 135 -11.89 -9.43 -3.32
N GLU A 136 -11.11 -8.57 -2.67
CA GLU A 136 -10.69 -8.72 -1.27
C GLU A 136 -11.89 -8.67 -0.31
N ILE A 137 -12.88 -7.81 -0.57
CA ILE A 137 -14.10 -7.72 0.24
C ILE A 137 -15.03 -8.92 0.01
N PHE A 138 -15.12 -9.42 -1.23
CA PHE A 138 -16.02 -10.51 -1.60
C PHE A 138 -15.49 -11.90 -1.18
N PHE A 139 -14.16 -12.09 -1.18
CA PHE A 139 -13.49 -13.33 -0.75
C PHE A 139 -13.17 -13.39 0.75
N ARG A 140 -13.77 -12.49 1.53
CA ARG A 140 -13.67 -12.43 2.99
C ARG A 140 -13.90 -13.77 3.68
#